data_AF-A0A3A1NCL0-F1
#
_entry.id   AF-A0A3A1NCL0-F1
#
_cell.length_a   1.000
_cell.length_b   1.000
_cell.length_c   1.000
_cell.angle_alpha   90.00
_cell.angle_beta   90.00
_cell.angle_gamma   90.00
#
_symmetry.space_group_name_H-M   'P 1'
#
loop_
_entity.id
_entity.type
_entity.pdbx_description
1 polymer ?
#
loop_
_entity_poly.entity_id
_entity_poly.type
_entity_poly.pdbx_seq_one_letter_code
_entity_poly.pdbx_strand_id
1 'polypeptide(L)'
;MNANLISLKKNNPNLTIEVFDSEYKILNPWNDKSVAFSFKKRQKLTDLKNIYFPEQLSAILDKQKSELEFVYGPIDPKRPIKSREFEFLFNGTIFKCWFGEMSSSLVLLSKAFRPNERESLSDYRNLRFLRDLLSEKHYEDLRKRSFLASFFINGDFDNIKHDYVGLSKSLNFYMSYFDRSTPRILIHAKEIDNERYKNPCLNELFDTFPRKINATIIDSTLLDTFMVAHQAVNVRLKFIFYYQVLEYSSYYYLDNKIQAKIQKTLNDPQIFDKPDYFSKSLIEDLKDHFSQKDDSIKLEKTITENLSIEDVRNELEVNKEFFSQDLEFEGGLKIDRILNGENAIEHLKEADLVLIKKNIERIRNVLVHLRESRENKVILPTQRNNNKILPYLYLIRRIAEKVAINFS
;
A
#
# COMPACT_ATOMS: atom_id res chain seq x y z
N MET A 1 5.32 38.45 -16.55
CA MET A 1 5.09 36.98 -16.57
C MET A 1 4.13 36.65 -17.70
N ASN A 2 4.32 35.53 -18.43
CA ASN A 2 3.48 35.17 -19.59
C ASN A 2 2.00 34.98 -19.19
N ALA A 3 1.05 35.55 -19.94
CA ALA A 3 -0.38 35.51 -19.61
C ALA A 3 -0.96 34.08 -19.52
N ASN A 4 -0.46 33.15 -20.33
CA ASN A 4 -0.91 31.75 -20.28
C ASN A 4 -0.42 31.05 -18.99
N LEU A 5 0.77 31.40 -18.51
CA LEU A 5 1.31 30.88 -17.24
C LEU A 5 0.55 31.44 -16.03
N ILE A 6 0.08 32.70 -16.10
CA ILE A 6 -0.79 33.29 -15.08
C ILE A 6 -2.13 32.52 -15.03
N SER A 7 -2.72 32.23 -16.19
CA SER A 7 -3.96 31.44 -16.29
C SER A 7 -3.76 30.02 -15.75
N LEU A 8 -2.65 29.37 -16.10
CA LEU A 8 -2.30 28.03 -15.60
C LEU A 8 -2.17 28.00 -14.07
N LYS A 9 -1.48 28.99 -13.47
CA LYS A 9 -1.36 29.13 -12.02
C LYS A 9 -2.70 29.41 -11.34
N LYS A 10 -3.60 30.17 -11.98
CA LYS A 10 -4.97 30.38 -11.49
C LYS A 10 -5.76 29.07 -11.45
N ASN A 11 -5.61 28.22 -12.47
CA ASN A 11 -6.26 26.92 -12.50
C ASN A 11 -5.65 25.91 -11.53
N ASN A 12 -4.36 26.07 -11.19
CA ASN A 12 -3.61 25.15 -10.34
C ASN A 12 -2.88 25.92 -9.24
N PRO A 13 -3.57 26.26 -8.13
CA PRO A 13 -3.03 27.12 -7.08
C PRO A 13 -1.74 26.59 -6.44
N ASN A 14 -1.51 25.28 -6.43
CA ASN A 14 -0.34 24.65 -5.80
C ASN A 14 0.93 24.64 -6.68
N LEU A 15 0.86 25.10 -7.94
CA LEU A 15 2.03 25.21 -8.82
C LEU A 15 2.98 26.30 -8.37
N THR A 16 4.28 26.09 -8.40
CA THR A 16 5.25 27.20 -8.29
C THR A 16 5.78 27.54 -9.68
N ILE A 17 5.88 28.83 -10.02
CA ILE A 17 6.44 29.26 -11.30
C ILE A 17 7.65 30.14 -11.01
N GLU A 18 8.82 29.65 -11.38
CA GLU A 18 10.09 30.35 -11.29
C GLU A 18 10.44 30.96 -12.65
N VAL A 19 10.99 32.17 -12.61
CA VAL A 19 11.37 32.92 -13.82
C VAL A 19 12.89 33.09 -13.80
N PHE A 20 13.56 32.47 -14.76
CA PHE A 20 15.00 32.59 -14.98
C PHE A 20 15.26 33.54 -16.16
N ASP A 21 16.53 33.83 -16.49
CA ASP A 21 16.86 34.76 -17.58
C ASP A 21 16.38 34.27 -18.95
N SER A 22 16.54 32.98 -19.25
CA SER A 22 16.23 32.37 -20.54
C SER A 22 14.94 31.53 -20.56
N GLU A 23 14.44 31.13 -19.38
CA GLU A 23 13.34 30.16 -19.27
C GLU A 23 12.35 30.45 -18.13
N TYR A 24 11.22 29.75 -18.20
CA TYR A 24 10.22 29.60 -17.15
C TYR A 24 10.27 28.16 -16.65
N LYS A 25 10.33 27.97 -15.33
CA LYS A 25 10.24 26.64 -14.71
C LYS A 25 8.94 26.54 -13.93
N ILE A 26 8.15 25.52 -14.23
CA ILE A 26 6.93 25.18 -13.51
C ILE A 26 7.24 24.00 -12.60
N LEU A 27 6.98 24.15 -11.31
CA LEU A 27 7.23 23.17 -10.27
C LEU A 27 5.92 22.69 -9.65
N ASN A 28 5.95 21.49 -9.10
CA ASN A 28 4.85 20.88 -8.36
C ASN A 28 3.52 20.70 -9.15
N PRO A 29 3.53 20.35 -10.46
CA PRO A 29 2.31 19.97 -11.16
C PRO A 29 1.73 18.70 -10.55
N TRP A 30 0.40 18.60 -10.55
CA TRP A 30 -0.34 17.56 -9.81
C TRP A 30 -0.04 17.49 -8.31
N ASN A 31 0.55 18.52 -7.72
CA ASN A 31 1.08 18.47 -6.35
C ASN A 31 2.18 17.40 -6.18
N ASP A 32 2.95 17.13 -7.24
CA ASP A 32 4.07 16.18 -7.25
C ASP A 32 5.39 16.94 -7.40
N LYS A 33 6.20 16.97 -6.32
CA LYS A 33 7.47 17.70 -6.27
C LYS A 33 8.55 17.10 -7.17
N SER A 34 8.40 15.84 -7.58
CA SER A 34 9.35 15.15 -8.45
C SER A 34 9.26 15.63 -9.91
N VAL A 35 8.15 16.27 -10.29
CA VAL A 35 7.86 16.70 -11.67
C VAL A 35 8.08 18.20 -11.83
N ALA A 36 8.77 18.60 -12.91
CA ALA A 36 8.86 19.99 -13.34
C ALA A 36 8.76 20.13 -14.85
N PHE A 37 8.46 21.34 -15.32
CA PHE A 37 8.47 21.70 -16.74
C PHE A 37 9.34 22.94 -16.99
N SER A 38 10.26 22.86 -17.96
CA SER A 38 11.09 23.99 -18.38
C SER A 38 10.71 24.46 -19.78
N PHE A 39 10.35 25.74 -19.90
CA PHE A 39 9.93 26.39 -21.14
C PHE A 39 10.80 27.60 -21.48
N LYS A 40 11.22 27.75 -22.73
CA LYS A 40 11.96 28.95 -23.15
C LYS A 40 11.04 30.18 -23.14
N LYS A 41 11.53 31.37 -22.76
CA LYS A 41 10.68 32.58 -22.65
C LYS A 41 9.91 32.96 -23.92
N ARG A 42 10.48 32.67 -25.09
CA ARG A 42 9.87 32.98 -26.42
C ARG A 42 8.99 31.86 -26.97
N GLN A 43 8.87 30.75 -26.25
CA GLN A 43 8.05 29.62 -26.69
C GLN A 43 6.56 29.98 -26.60
N LYS A 44 5.77 29.54 -27.57
CA LYS A 44 4.31 29.69 -27.55
C LYS A 44 3.73 28.72 -26.51
N LEU A 45 3.01 29.24 -25.52
CA LEU A 45 2.44 28.48 -24.40
C LEU A 45 0.91 28.54 -24.36
N THR A 46 0.27 28.79 -25.50
CA THR A 46 -1.19 28.94 -25.61
C THR A 46 -1.93 27.69 -25.17
N ASP A 47 -1.38 26.51 -25.45
CA ASP A 47 -1.97 25.22 -25.12
C ASP A 47 -2.01 24.92 -23.60
N LEU A 48 -1.35 25.74 -22.77
CA LEU A 48 -1.36 25.58 -21.31
C LEU A 48 -2.44 26.40 -20.61
N LYS A 49 -3.12 27.32 -21.32
CA LYS A 49 -3.98 28.35 -20.71
C LYS A 49 -5.09 27.76 -19.83
N ASN A 50 -5.73 26.68 -20.28
CA ASN A 50 -6.91 26.10 -19.63
C ASN A 50 -6.62 24.79 -18.89
N ILE A 51 -5.34 24.43 -18.76
CA ILE A 51 -4.96 23.13 -18.22
C ILE A 51 -5.13 23.12 -16.70
N TYR A 52 -5.69 22.03 -16.20
CA TYR A 52 -5.74 21.65 -14.80
C TYR A 52 -5.09 20.27 -14.60
N PHE A 53 -4.39 20.11 -13.49
CA PHE A 53 -3.64 18.91 -13.12
C PHE A 53 -4.36 18.16 -11.98
N PRO A 54 -5.23 17.18 -12.28
CA PRO A 54 -5.92 16.39 -11.27
C PRO A 54 -4.94 15.54 -10.45
N GLU A 55 -4.64 15.96 -9.21
CA GLU A 55 -3.60 15.41 -8.33
C GLU A 55 -3.52 13.87 -8.28
N GLN A 56 -4.65 13.18 -8.33
CA GLN A 56 -4.70 11.73 -8.21
C GLN A 56 -4.61 10.96 -9.53
N LEU A 57 -4.45 11.63 -10.67
CA LEU A 57 -4.47 10.98 -11.99
C LEU A 57 -3.23 11.34 -12.82
N SER A 58 -2.69 10.37 -13.56
CA SER A 58 -1.77 10.68 -14.67
C SER A 58 -2.55 11.24 -15.85
N ALA A 59 -3.07 12.46 -15.72
CA ALA A 59 -3.96 13.07 -16.69
C ALA A 59 -3.87 14.60 -16.69
N ILE A 60 -4.26 15.25 -17.78
CA ILE A 60 -4.50 16.69 -17.85
C ILE A 60 -5.97 16.95 -18.16
N LEU A 61 -6.54 17.99 -17.58
CA LEU A 61 -7.90 18.44 -17.89
C LEU A 61 -7.84 19.77 -18.63
N ASP A 62 -8.41 19.84 -19.84
CA ASP A 62 -8.70 21.10 -20.51
C ASP A 62 -10.07 21.62 -20.04
N LYS A 63 -10.05 22.64 -19.18
CA LYS A 63 -11.27 23.23 -18.62
C LYS A 63 -12.16 23.93 -19.66
N GLN A 64 -11.61 24.34 -20.80
CA GLN A 64 -12.40 24.98 -21.85
C GLN A 64 -13.18 23.94 -22.66
N LYS A 65 -12.56 22.79 -22.92
CA LYS A 65 -13.18 21.70 -23.68
C LYS A 65 -13.99 20.73 -22.81
N SER A 66 -13.85 20.83 -21.48
CA SER A 66 -14.34 19.82 -20.54
C SER A 66 -13.85 18.42 -20.94
N GLU A 67 -12.54 18.30 -21.17
CA GLU A 67 -11.89 17.10 -21.67
C GLU A 67 -10.75 16.68 -20.75
N LEU A 68 -10.85 15.46 -20.22
CA LEU A 68 -9.83 14.83 -19.39
C LEU A 68 -9.02 13.86 -20.25
N GLU A 69 -7.74 14.16 -20.43
CA GLU A 69 -6.80 13.39 -21.23
C GLU A 69 -5.82 12.63 -20.31
N PHE A 70 -5.80 11.31 -20.41
CA PHE A 70 -4.88 10.46 -19.66
C PHE A 70 -3.58 10.24 -20.41
N VAL A 71 -2.47 10.32 -19.67
CA VAL A 71 -1.11 10.14 -20.17
C VAL A 71 -0.84 8.65 -20.36
N TYR A 72 -1.12 8.17 -21.56
CA TYR A 72 -0.81 6.82 -22.02
C TYR A 72 0.46 6.80 -22.87
N GLY A 73 0.87 5.59 -23.24
CA GLY A 73 2.11 5.34 -23.98
C GLY A 73 1.89 5.00 -25.45
N PRO A 74 2.99 4.70 -26.17
CA PRO A 74 2.92 4.08 -27.48
C PRO A 74 2.16 2.77 -27.40
N ILE A 75 1.19 2.59 -28.29
CA ILE A 75 0.51 1.32 -28.51
C ILE A 75 0.76 0.83 -29.93
N ASP A 76 0.68 -0.48 -30.11
CA ASP A 76 0.72 -1.07 -31.44
C ASP A 76 -0.48 -0.56 -32.26
N PRO A 77 -0.25 0.10 -33.42
CA PRO A 77 -1.31 0.67 -34.25
C PRO A 77 -2.27 -0.38 -34.82
N LYS A 78 -1.91 -1.66 -34.79
CA LYS A 78 -2.77 -2.78 -35.21
C LYS A 78 -3.77 -3.20 -34.13
N ARG A 79 -3.61 -2.74 -32.88
CA ARG A 79 -4.54 -3.11 -31.80
C ARG A 79 -5.89 -2.42 -32.01
N PRO A 80 -7.02 -3.14 -31.84
CA PRO A 80 -8.37 -2.57 -31.97
C PRO A 80 -8.66 -1.39 -31.04
N ILE A 81 -7.88 -1.25 -29.98
CA ILE A 81 -8.04 -0.17 -29.01
C ILE A 81 -7.88 1.22 -29.63
N LYS A 82 -7.11 1.37 -30.72
CA LYS A 82 -6.92 2.65 -31.41
C LYS A 82 -8.24 3.25 -31.91
N SER A 83 -9.19 2.41 -32.32
CA SER A 83 -10.49 2.84 -32.87
C SER A 83 -11.61 2.76 -31.84
N ARG A 84 -11.28 2.59 -30.55
CA ARG A 84 -12.29 2.41 -29.50
C ARG A 84 -12.84 3.76 -29.08
N GLU A 85 -14.14 3.92 -29.25
CA GLU A 85 -14.96 5.02 -28.78
C GLU A 85 -16.26 4.47 -28.21
N PHE A 86 -16.74 5.02 -27.10
CA PHE A 86 -17.96 4.59 -26.43
C PHE A 86 -18.52 5.68 -25.51
N GLU A 87 -19.79 5.55 -25.15
CA GLU A 87 -20.43 6.36 -24.12
C GLU A 87 -20.45 5.61 -22.79
N PHE A 88 -20.16 6.32 -21.71
CA PHE A 88 -20.12 5.78 -20.35
C PHE A 88 -21.08 6.56 -19.45
N LEU A 89 -22.13 5.89 -18.97
CA LEU A 89 -23.08 6.46 -18.03
C LEU A 89 -22.54 6.32 -16.59
N PHE A 90 -22.23 7.45 -15.96
CA PHE A 90 -21.73 7.51 -14.59
C PHE A 90 -22.52 8.52 -13.77
N ASN A 91 -23.11 8.09 -12.65
CA ASN A 91 -23.97 8.92 -11.79
C ASN A 91 -25.04 9.72 -12.57
N GLY A 92 -25.67 9.08 -13.57
CA GLY A 92 -26.71 9.70 -14.39
C GLY A 92 -26.21 10.64 -15.49
N THR A 93 -24.90 10.85 -15.62
CA THR A 93 -24.28 11.68 -16.66
C THR A 93 -23.59 10.81 -17.70
N ILE A 94 -23.79 11.13 -18.98
CA ILE A 94 -23.13 10.44 -20.10
C ILE A 94 -21.80 11.13 -20.39
N PHE A 95 -20.72 10.34 -20.41
CA PHE A 95 -19.40 10.77 -20.82
C PHE A 95 -19.01 10.08 -22.11
N LYS A 96 -18.44 10.83 -23.06
CA LYS A 96 -17.84 10.27 -24.27
C LYS A 96 -16.40 9.88 -23.98
N CYS A 97 -16.04 8.65 -24.31
CA CYS A 97 -14.73 8.08 -24.03
C CYS A 97 -14.11 7.54 -25.31
N TRP A 98 -12.83 7.84 -25.57
CA TRP A 98 -12.15 7.33 -26.76
C TRP A 98 -10.64 7.27 -26.59
N PHE A 99 -9.98 6.46 -27.42
CA PHE A 99 -8.54 6.53 -27.63
C PHE A 99 -8.22 7.43 -28.83
N GLY A 100 -7.28 8.36 -28.65
CA GLY A 100 -6.91 9.34 -29.67
C GLY A 100 -5.43 9.68 -29.65
N GLU A 101 -4.98 10.52 -30.57
CA GLU A 101 -3.63 11.07 -30.52
C GLU A 101 -3.48 12.05 -29.36
N MET A 102 -2.28 12.14 -28.79
CA MET A 102 -1.98 13.09 -27.72
C MET A 102 -2.30 14.54 -28.12
N SER A 103 -2.87 15.31 -27.21
CA SER A 103 -3.14 16.73 -27.45
C SER A 103 -1.85 17.54 -27.61
N SER A 104 -1.97 18.72 -28.23
CA SER A 104 -0.87 19.71 -28.31
C SER A 104 -0.34 20.07 -26.93
N SER A 105 -1.23 20.18 -25.93
CA SER A 105 -0.91 20.46 -24.54
C SER A 105 -0.04 19.35 -23.93
N LEU A 106 -0.42 18.08 -24.10
CA LEU A 106 0.36 16.96 -23.57
C LEU A 106 1.71 16.81 -24.27
N VAL A 107 1.77 17.01 -25.59
CA VAL A 107 3.03 17.00 -26.35
C VAL A 107 3.96 18.12 -25.86
N LEU A 108 3.42 19.32 -25.63
CA LEU A 108 4.16 20.48 -25.14
C LEU A 108 4.72 20.21 -23.73
N LEU A 109 3.90 19.69 -22.82
CA LEU A 109 4.30 19.33 -21.45
C LEU A 109 5.35 18.22 -21.44
N SER A 110 5.13 17.16 -22.22
CA SER A 110 6.04 16.00 -22.29
C SER A 110 7.44 16.39 -22.75
N LYS A 111 7.57 17.24 -23.79
CA LYS A 111 8.88 17.73 -24.24
C LYS A 111 9.57 18.64 -23.21
N ALA A 112 8.78 19.38 -22.44
CA ALA A 112 9.28 20.30 -21.41
C ALA A 112 9.60 19.61 -20.08
N PHE A 113 9.19 18.35 -19.89
CA PHE A 113 9.36 17.61 -18.63
C PHE A 113 10.82 17.50 -18.19
N ARG A 114 11.08 17.79 -16.92
CA ARG A 114 12.36 17.59 -16.23
C ARG A 114 12.09 16.98 -14.85
N PRO A 115 12.86 15.94 -14.44
CA PRO A 115 12.84 15.49 -13.06
C PRO A 115 13.39 16.61 -12.16
N ASN A 116 12.74 16.85 -11.02
CA ASN A 116 13.12 17.91 -10.09
C ASN A 116 13.64 17.35 -8.75
N GLU A 117 12.95 16.36 -8.19
CA GLU A 117 13.36 15.62 -7.00
C GLU A 117 13.46 14.11 -7.28
N ARG A 118 13.70 13.31 -6.24
CA ARG A 118 13.61 11.85 -6.33
C ARG A 118 12.24 11.44 -6.84
N GLU A 119 12.21 10.34 -7.58
CA GLU A 119 11.01 9.73 -8.14
C GLU A 119 9.93 9.54 -7.07
N SER A 120 8.74 10.06 -7.34
CA SER A 120 7.55 9.84 -6.51
C SER A 120 6.91 8.49 -6.83
N LEU A 121 5.91 8.08 -6.04
CA LEU A 121 5.12 6.87 -6.31
C LEU A 121 4.37 6.92 -7.65
N SER A 122 4.31 8.09 -8.30
CA SER A 122 3.64 8.28 -9.59
C SER A 122 4.52 7.94 -10.80
N ASP A 123 5.80 7.61 -10.59
CA ASP A 123 6.81 7.36 -11.65
C ASP A 123 6.78 8.44 -12.74
N TYR A 124 6.86 9.70 -12.29
CA TYR A 124 6.81 10.90 -13.14
C TYR A 124 5.58 10.95 -14.06
N ARG A 125 4.50 10.24 -13.73
CA ARG A 125 3.24 10.17 -14.48
C ARG A 125 3.41 9.79 -15.95
N ASN A 126 4.34 8.86 -16.24
CA ASN A 126 4.74 8.43 -17.59
C ASN A 126 5.42 9.51 -18.45
N LEU A 127 5.65 10.72 -17.94
CA LEU A 127 6.20 11.82 -18.72
C LEU A 127 7.67 11.62 -19.11
N ARG A 128 8.43 10.90 -18.28
CA ARG A 128 9.83 10.57 -18.56
C ARG A 128 9.96 9.81 -19.88
N PHE A 129 9.23 8.69 -20.00
CA PHE A 129 9.26 7.88 -21.19
C PHE A 129 8.72 8.62 -22.42
N LEU A 130 7.63 9.38 -22.26
CA LEU A 130 7.08 10.19 -23.36
C LEU A 130 8.03 11.28 -23.83
N ARG A 131 8.73 11.97 -22.91
CA ARG A 131 9.76 12.96 -23.26
C ARG A 131 10.83 12.33 -24.13
N ASP A 132 11.36 11.18 -23.71
CA ASP A 132 12.44 10.48 -24.39
C ASP A 132 11.98 10.02 -25.79
N LEU A 133 10.79 9.42 -25.87
CA LEU A 133 10.14 9.01 -27.12
C LEU A 133 9.92 10.18 -28.10
N LEU A 134 9.60 11.38 -27.59
CA LEU A 134 9.34 12.56 -28.41
C LEU A 134 10.59 13.35 -28.80
N SER A 135 11.68 13.23 -28.04
CA SER A 135 12.83 14.14 -28.14
C SER A 135 14.13 13.44 -28.57
N GLU A 136 14.30 12.15 -28.28
CA GLU A 136 15.53 11.44 -28.55
C GLU A 136 15.46 10.68 -29.87
N LYS A 137 16.56 10.74 -30.64
CA LYS A 137 16.69 10.02 -31.93
C LYS A 137 16.62 8.50 -31.76
N HIS A 138 17.09 7.99 -30.62
CA HIS A 138 17.11 6.54 -30.35
C HIS A 138 15.72 5.89 -30.45
N TYR A 139 14.67 6.61 -30.06
CA TYR A 139 13.29 6.11 -30.10
C TYR A 139 12.53 6.46 -31.38
N GLU A 140 13.20 7.01 -32.40
CA GLU A 140 12.53 7.46 -33.62
C GLU A 140 11.81 6.33 -34.37
N ASP A 141 12.42 5.14 -34.43
CA ASP A 141 11.81 3.96 -35.07
C ASP A 141 10.60 3.47 -34.29
N LEU A 142 10.69 3.40 -32.96
CA LEU A 142 9.56 3.04 -32.11
C LEU A 142 8.41 4.04 -32.28
N ARG A 143 8.71 5.34 -32.30
CA ARG A 143 7.73 6.40 -32.51
C ARG A 143 7.01 6.27 -33.85
N LYS A 144 7.75 6.01 -34.94
CA LYS A 144 7.16 5.85 -36.29
C LYS A 144 6.28 4.60 -36.40
N ARG A 145 6.57 3.55 -35.63
CA ARG A 145 5.84 2.27 -35.65
C ARG A 145 4.72 2.19 -34.62
N SER A 146 4.56 3.20 -33.77
CA SER A 146 3.59 3.22 -32.68
C SER A 146 2.51 4.27 -32.89
N PHE A 147 1.31 4.01 -32.38
CA PHE A 147 0.30 5.04 -32.16
C PHE A 147 0.51 5.61 -30.75
N LEU A 148 0.85 6.90 -30.64
CA LEU A 148 1.01 7.56 -29.35
C LEU A 148 -0.37 7.91 -28.82
N ALA A 149 -0.97 6.96 -28.11
CA ALA A 149 -2.33 7.07 -27.65
C ALA A 149 -2.42 7.89 -26.37
N SER A 150 -3.43 8.74 -26.32
CA SER A 150 -4.07 9.18 -25.08
C SER A 150 -5.46 8.53 -25.00
N PHE A 151 -5.98 8.42 -23.79
CA PHE A 151 -7.40 8.11 -23.56
C PHE A 151 -8.09 9.39 -23.11
N PHE A 152 -9.25 9.66 -23.66
CA PHE A 152 -9.99 10.89 -23.43
C PHE A 152 -11.34 10.60 -22.81
N ILE A 153 -11.78 11.52 -21.97
CA ILE A 153 -13.13 11.58 -21.44
C ILE A 153 -13.65 13.00 -21.64
N ASN A 154 -14.78 13.14 -22.31
CA ASN A 154 -15.49 14.40 -22.47
C ASN A 154 -16.89 14.33 -21.89
N GLY A 155 -17.30 15.34 -21.13
CA GLY A 155 -18.63 15.41 -20.54
C GLY A 155 -18.73 16.47 -19.45
N ASP A 156 -19.87 16.46 -18.75
CA ASP A 156 -20.15 17.39 -17.66
C ASP A 156 -19.57 16.88 -16.33
N PHE A 157 -18.36 17.37 -15.99
CA PHE A 157 -17.71 17.03 -14.73
C PHE A 157 -18.33 17.72 -13.51
N ASP A 158 -19.09 18.80 -13.69
CA ASP A 158 -19.78 19.51 -12.60
C ASP A 158 -20.90 18.64 -12.01
N ASN A 159 -21.66 17.94 -12.86
CA ASN A 159 -22.73 17.03 -12.44
C ASN A 159 -22.24 15.90 -11.52
N ILE A 160 -20.99 15.46 -11.70
CA ILE A 160 -20.37 14.44 -10.85
C ILE A 160 -19.53 15.05 -9.72
N LYS A 161 -19.68 16.35 -9.45
CA LYS A 161 -18.93 17.10 -8.44
C LYS A 161 -17.41 16.93 -8.57
N HIS A 162 -16.92 16.82 -9.80
CA HIS A 162 -15.51 16.59 -10.11
C HIS A 162 -14.94 15.29 -9.49
N ASP A 163 -15.75 14.25 -9.32
CA ASP A 163 -15.30 12.91 -8.87
C ASP A 163 -14.55 12.15 -9.96
N TYR A 164 -13.38 12.67 -10.35
CA TYR A 164 -12.54 12.07 -11.38
C TYR A 164 -12.03 10.69 -10.98
N VAL A 165 -11.83 10.45 -9.68
CA VAL A 165 -11.32 9.18 -9.16
C VAL A 165 -12.40 8.09 -9.20
N GLY A 166 -13.63 8.39 -8.78
CA GLY A 166 -14.75 7.45 -8.86
C GLY A 166 -15.09 7.10 -10.30
N LEU A 167 -15.10 8.10 -11.20
CA LEU A 167 -15.27 7.90 -12.63
C LEU A 167 -14.17 6.97 -13.20
N SER A 168 -12.90 7.29 -12.91
CA SER A 168 -11.74 6.51 -13.40
C SER A 168 -11.72 5.07 -12.86
N LYS A 169 -12.09 4.86 -11.60
CA LYS A 169 -12.20 3.50 -11.00
C LYS A 169 -13.29 2.69 -11.71
N SER A 170 -14.44 3.30 -11.96
CA SER A 170 -15.56 2.66 -12.64
C SER A 170 -15.20 2.31 -14.08
N LEU A 171 -14.55 3.22 -14.81
CA LEU A 171 -14.03 2.97 -16.15
C LEU A 171 -13.02 1.83 -16.16
N ASN A 172 -12.02 1.86 -15.28
CA ASN A 172 -11.04 0.77 -15.17
C ASN A 172 -11.70 -0.60 -14.98
N PHE A 173 -12.73 -0.68 -14.14
CA PHE A 173 -13.50 -1.91 -13.91
C PHE A 173 -14.19 -2.37 -15.20
N TYR A 174 -15.04 -1.53 -15.80
CA TYR A 174 -15.83 -1.93 -16.97
C TYR A 174 -14.99 -2.14 -18.23
N MET A 175 -13.96 -1.32 -18.46
CA MET A 175 -13.02 -1.52 -19.55
C MET A 175 -12.28 -2.86 -19.41
N SER A 176 -11.83 -3.21 -18.20
CA SER A 176 -11.19 -4.51 -17.94
C SER A 176 -12.16 -5.69 -18.00
N TYR A 177 -13.44 -5.46 -17.70
CA TYR A 177 -14.50 -6.48 -17.80
C TYR A 177 -14.72 -6.91 -19.25
N PHE A 178 -14.82 -5.96 -20.19
CA PHE A 178 -15.00 -6.25 -21.61
C PHE A 178 -13.70 -6.63 -22.33
N ASP A 179 -12.58 -6.05 -21.94
CA ASP A 179 -11.28 -6.36 -22.54
C ASP A 179 -10.16 -6.27 -21.49
N ARG A 180 -9.68 -7.45 -21.06
CA ARG A 180 -8.60 -7.61 -20.07
C ARG A 180 -7.26 -7.03 -20.52
N SER A 181 -7.08 -6.80 -21.82
CA SER A 181 -5.87 -6.19 -22.39
C SER A 181 -5.92 -4.66 -22.44
N THR A 182 -7.06 -4.07 -22.06
CA THR A 182 -7.23 -2.61 -22.03
C THR A 182 -6.27 -1.99 -21.00
N PRO A 183 -5.44 -1.01 -21.41
CA PRO A 183 -4.61 -0.24 -20.50
C PRO A 183 -5.45 0.45 -19.42
N ARG A 184 -5.01 0.33 -18.17
CA ARG A 184 -5.70 0.93 -17.02
C ARG A 184 -5.30 2.38 -16.82
N ILE A 185 -6.26 3.20 -16.44
CA ILE A 185 -6.04 4.56 -15.94
C ILE A 185 -5.23 4.44 -14.65
N LEU A 186 -4.11 5.16 -14.59
CA LEU A 186 -3.28 5.25 -13.39
C LEU A 186 -3.90 6.21 -12.39
N ILE A 187 -4.28 5.68 -11.23
CA ILE A 187 -4.87 6.42 -10.12
C ILE A 187 -3.90 6.39 -8.95
N HIS A 188 -3.38 7.55 -8.59
CA HIS A 188 -2.44 7.76 -7.51
C HIS A 188 -3.18 8.10 -6.22
N ALA A 189 -2.60 7.70 -5.10
CA ALA A 189 -2.99 8.27 -3.82
C ALA A 189 -2.64 9.77 -3.82
N LYS A 190 -3.39 10.58 -3.08
CA LYS A 190 -2.92 11.94 -2.77
C LYS A 190 -1.61 11.83 -2.01
N GLU A 191 -0.65 12.68 -2.37
CA GLU A 191 0.51 12.89 -1.51
C GLU A 191 0.00 13.60 -0.25
N ILE A 192 -0.27 12.81 0.78
CA ILE A 192 -0.42 13.33 2.13
C ILE A 192 1.01 13.59 2.59
N ASP A 193 1.25 14.71 3.28
CA ASP A 193 2.49 14.90 4.04
C ASP A 193 2.65 13.68 4.95
N ASN A 194 3.48 12.74 4.52
CA ASN A 194 3.56 11.45 5.19
C ASN A 194 4.14 11.69 6.57
N GLU A 195 3.39 11.37 7.63
CA GLU A 195 3.99 11.06 8.92
C GLU A 195 5.06 9.99 8.66
N ARG A 196 6.32 10.38 8.80
CA ARG A 196 7.45 9.49 8.57
C ARG A 196 7.65 8.66 9.82
N TYR A 197 7.05 7.48 9.85
CA TYR A 197 7.34 6.51 10.90
C TYR A 197 8.74 5.94 10.70
N LYS A 198 9.48 5.82 11.80
CA LYS A 198 10.81 5.25 11.80
C LYS A 198 10.68 3.73 11.74
N ASN A 199 11.46 3.09 10.87
CA ASN A 199 11.53 1.64 10.77
C ASN A 199 12.45 1.12 11.88
N PRO A 200 11.94 0.40 12.90
CA PRO A 200 12.75 -0.10 13.99
C PRO A 200 13.82 -1.08 13.48
N CYS A 201 15.05 -0.92 13.94
CA CYS A 201 16.18 -1.75 13.53
C CYS A 201 16.93 -2.28 14.74
N LEU A 202 17.08 -3.60 14.87
CA LEU A 202 17.86 -4.18 15.97
C LEU A 202 19.35 -3.81 15.88
N ASN A 203 19.87 -3.56 14.69
CA ASN A 203 21.26 -3.11 14.53
C ASN A 203 21.51 -1.72 15.14
N GLU A 204 20.48 -0.97 15.53
CA GLU A 204 20.66 0.28 16.29
C GLU A 204 20.78 0.00 17.79
N LEU A 205 20.33 -1.17 18.26
CA LEU A 205 20.51 -1.62 19.65
C LEU A 205 21.87 -2.30 19.87
N PHE A 206 22.54 -2.71 18.79
CA PHE A 206 23.87 -3.32 18.82
C PHE A 206 24.85 -2.42 18.09
N ASP A 207 25.99 -2.06 18.71
CA ASP A 207 27.00 -1.19 18.08
C ASP A 207 27.51 -1.72 16.73
N THR A 208 27.40 -3.04 16.50
CA THR A 208 27.79 -3.69 15.25
C THR A 208 26.88 -4.85 14.88
N PHE A 209 26.80 -5.14 13.58
CA PHE A 209 26.13 -6.32 13.08
C PHE A 209 26.84 -7.59 13.60
N PRO A 210 26.11 -8.64 14.04
CA PRO A 210 26.72 -9.83 14.61
C PRO A 210 27.66 -10.52 13.62
N ARG A 211 28.89 -10.80 14.06
CA ARG A 211 29.90 -11.52 13.25
C ARG A 211 29.59 -13.02 13.10
N LYS A 212 28.78 -13.58 14.00
CA LYS A 212 28.34 -14.98 13.99
C LYS A 212 26.87 -15.01 14.39
N ILE A 213 26.08 -15.80 13.67
CA ILE A 213 24.66 -16.03 13.97
C ILE A 213 24.50 -17.52 14.25
N ASN A 214 23.91 -17.85 15.39
CA ASN A 214 23.51 -19.22 15.69
C ASN A 214 22.06 -19.39 15.23
N ALA A 215 21.85 -20.16 14.16
CA ALA A 215 20.53 -20.36 13.60
C ALA A 215 19.80 -21.52 14.30
N THR A 216 18.51 -21.33 14.58
CA THR A 216 17.59 -22.42 14.95
C THR A 216 16.93 -22.99 13.70
N ILE A 217 16.43 -24.23 13.79
CA ILE A 217 15.71 -24.87 12.68
C ILE A 217 14.27 -24.34 12.68
N ILE A 218 13.95 -23.44 11.76
CA ILE A 218 12.58 -22.92 11.61
C ILE A 218 11.85 -23.74 10.53
N ASP A 219 10.56 -24.02 10.76
CA ASP A 219 9.66 -24.67 9.79
C ASP A 219 9.73 -23.99 8.41
N SER A 220 9.88 -24.78 7.34
CA SER A 220 10.01 -24.27 5.97
C SER A 220 8.80 -23.45 5.52
N THR A 221 7.59 -23.82 5.95
CA THR A 221 6.35 -23.09 5.66
C THR A 221 6.38 -21.70 6.28
N LEU A 222 6.90 -21.57 7.50
CA LEU A 222 7.07 -20.27 8.16
C LEU A 222 8.09 -19.42 7.38
N LEU A 223 9.23 -20.00 7.00
CA LEU A 223 10.26 -19.31 6.20
C LEU A 223 9.72 -18.83 4.86
N ASP A 224 8.99 -19.68 4.12
CA ASP A 224 8.36 -19.32 2.86
C ASP A 224 7.33 -18.19 3.05
N THR A 225 6.54 -18.24 4.11
CA THR A 225 5.57 -17.19 4.45
C THR A 225 6.28 -15.86 4.77
N PHE A 226 7.40 -15.90 5.49
CA PHE A 226 8.25 -14.71 5.72
C PHE A 226 8.79 -14.13 4.42
N MET A 227 9.23 -14.98 3.48
CA MET A 227 9.72 -14.53 2.18
C MET A 227 8.61 -13.81 1.40
N VAL A 228 7.39 -14.36 1.38
CA VAL A 228 6.23 -13.73 0.73
C VAL A 228 5.87 -12.41 1.42
N ALA A 229 5.85 -12.37 2.76
CA ALA A 229 5.60 -11.15 3.53
C ALA A 229 6.61 -10.04 3.21
N HIS A 230 7.89 -10.40 3.05
CA HIS A 230 8.96 -9.44 2.73
C HIS A 230 8.81 -8.87 1.31
N GLN A 231 8.49 -9.72 0.33
CA GLN A 231 8.39 -9.38 -1.09
C GLN A 231 7.10 -8.63 -1.45
N ALA A 232 6.03 -8.76 -0.67
CA ALA A 232 4.76 -8.12 -0.98
C ALA A 232 4.89 -6.59 -1.02
N VAL A 233 4.48 -5.92 -2.10
CA VAL A 233 4.59 -4.45 -2.18
C VAL A 233 3.54 -3.75 -1.29
N ASN A 234 2.36 -4.37 -1.15
CA ASN A 234 1.22 -3.79 -0.42
C ASN A 234 1.34 -4.01 1.10
N VAL A 235 1.33 -2.93 1.88
CA VAL A 235 1.43 -2.94 3.36
C VAL A 235 0.40 -3.85 4.04
N ARG A 236 -0.83 -3.93 3.50
CA ARG A 236 -1.90 -4.76 4.06
C ARG A 236 -1.64 -6.23 3.84
N LEU A 237 -1.14 -6.57 2.65
CA LEU A 237 -0.74 -7.94 2.36
C LEU A 237 0.44 -8.35 3.24
N LYS A 238 1.45 -7.48 3.41
CA LYS A 238 2.53 -7.72 4.39
C LYS A 238 1.98 -8.03 5.77
N PHE A 239 1.06 -7.18 6.25
CA PHE A 239 0.43 -7.33 7.56
C PHE A 239 -0.30 -8.68 7.69
N ILE A 240 -1.09 -9.05 6.67
CA ILE A 240 -1.80 -10.33 6.62
C ILE A 240 -0.81 -11.51 6.64
N PHE A 241 0.27 -11.47 5.86
CA PHE A 241 1.25 -12.57 5.83
C PHE A 241 1.99 -12.73 7.16
N TYR A 242 2.37 -11.65 7.84
CA TYR A 242 2.94 -11.76 9.19
C TYR A 242 1.92 -12.28 10.20
N TYR A 243 0.64 -11.95 10.06
CA TYR A 243 -0.41 -12.53 10.90
C TYR A 243 -0.58 -14.02 10.63
N GLN A 244 -0.49 -14.46 9.36
CA GLN A 244 -0.57 -15.86 8.98
C GLN A 244 0.54 -16.71 9.59
N VAL A 245 1.76 -16.16 9.78
CA VAL A 245 2.81 -16.82 10.56
C VAL A 245 2.32 -17.13 11.98
N LEU A 246 1.68 -16.16 12.63
CA LEU A 246 1.14 -16.35 13.98
C LEU A 246 -0.02 -17.35 14.01
N GLU A 247 -0.90 -17.34 13.01
CA GLU A 247 -1.98 -18.33 12.90
C GLU A 247 -1.44 -19.74 12.70
N TYR A 248 -0.43 -19.91 11.86
CA TYR A 248 0.23 -21.20 11.66
C TYR A 248 0.84 -21.70 12.97
N SER A 249 1.66 -20.87 13.63
CA SER A 249 2.25 -21.23 14.93
C SER A 249 1.19 -21.54 15.98
N SER A 250 0.12 -20.74 16.04
CA SER A 250 -0.99 -20.95 16.98
C SER A 250 -1.79 -22.23 16.71
N TYR A 251 -1.96 -22.59 15.44
CA TYR A 251 -2.66 -23.82 15.05
C TYR A 251 -1.93 -25.07 15.52
N TYR A 252 -0.60 -25.09 15.39
CA TYR A 252 0.25 -26.21 15.82
C TYR A 252 0.74 -26.10 17.27
N TYR A 253 0.38 -25.02 17.96
CA TYR A 253 0.78 -24.80 19.34
C TYR A 253 0.12 -25.84 20.27
N LEU A 254 0.96 -26.54 21.03
CA LEU A 254 0.57 -27.42 22.11
C LEU A 254 1.11 -26.84 23.42
N ASP A 255 0.23 -26.69 24.41
CA ASP A 255 0.61 -26.26 25.75
C ASP A 255 1.73 -27.18 26.30
N ASN A 256 2.76 -26.57 26.90
CA ASN A 256 3.91 -27.28 27.46
C ASN A 256 3.50 -28.42 28.40
N LYS A 257 2.39 -28.27 29.12
CA LYS A 257 1.84 -29.31 30.00
C LYS A 257 1.40 -30.55 29.22
N ILE A 258 0.86 -30.37 28.02
CA ILE A 258 0.38 -31.45 27.16
C ILE A 258 1.54 -32.09 26.42
N GLN A 259 2.50 -31.29 25.92
CA GLN A 259 3.73 -31.83 25.34
C GLN A 259 4.47 -32.73 26.34
N ALA A 260 4.64 -32.28 27.59
CA ALA A 260 5.27 -33.08 28.64
C ALA A 260 4.52 -34.39 28.92
N LYS A 261 3.18 -34.39 28.89
CA LYS A 261 2.36 -35.60 29.04
C LYS A 261 2.52 -36.56 27.86
N ILE A 262 2.50 -36.05 26.63
CA ILE A 262 2.73 -36.86 25.41
C ILE A 262 4.11 -37.49 25.49
N GLN A 263 5.14 -36.71 25.81
CA GLN A 263 6.51 -37.19 25.87
C GLN A 263 6.71 -38.21 27.00
N LYS A 264 6.10 -37.99 28.18
CA LYS A 264 6.09 -38.96 29.27
C LYS A 264 5.43 -40.28 28.84
N THR A 265 4.32 -40.19 28.11
CA THR A 265 3.59 -41.35 27.60
C THR A 265 4.42 -42.12 26.58
N LEU A 266 4.99 -41.44 25.59
CA LEU A 266 5.82 -42.04 24.53
C LEU A 266 7.11 -42.66 25.06
N ASN A 267 7.65 -42.13 26.17
CA ASN A 267 8.86 -42.63 26.81
C ASN A 267 8.57 -43.69 27.89
N ASP A 268 7.30 -44.06 28.14
CA ASP A 268 6.98 -45.11 29.11
C ASP A 268 7.42 -46.48 28.55
N PRO A 269 8.26 -47.24 29.27
CA PRO A 269 8.77 -48.51 28.78
C PRO A 269 7.68 -49.55 28.51
N GLN A 270 6.47 -49.40 29.08
CA GLN A 270 5.34 -50.30 28.85
C GLN A 270 4.53 -49.97 27.58
N ILE A 271 4.87 -48.91 26.84
CA ILE A 271 4.05 -48.45 25.71
C ILE A 271 3.84 -49.51 24.63
N PHE A 272 4.85 -50.36 24.40
CA PHE A 272 4.77 -51.44 23.43
C PHE A 272 3.94 -52.63 23.92
N ASP A 273 3.87 -52.84 25.23
CA ASP A 273 3.12 -53.95 25.84
C ASP A 273 1.65 -53.60 26.06
N LYS A 274 1.32 -52.31 26.23
CA LYS A 274 -0.04 -51.82 26.53
C LYS A 274 -0.46 -50.64 25.65
N PRO A 275 -0.38 -50.76 24.31
CA PRO A 275 -0.65 -49.64 23.40
C PRO A 275 -2.06 -49.06 23.56
N ASP A 276 -3.07 -49.91 23.78
CA ASP A 276 -4.47 -49.46 23.94
C ASP A 276 -4.70 -48.62 25.21
N TYR A 277 -3.99 -48.92 26.29
CA TYR A 277 -4.10 -48.18 27.55
C TYR A 277 -3.53 -46.76 27.37
N PHE A 278 -2.32 -46.66 26.81
CA PHE A 278 -1.68 -45.38 26.57
C PHE A 278 -2.42 -44.57 25.49
N SER A 279 -2.96 -45.22 24.45
CA SER A 279 -3.80 -44.55 23.45
C SER A 279 -5.04 -43.91 24.08
N LYS A 280 -5.76 -44.62 24.95
CA LYS A 280 -6.93 -44.07 25.66
C LYS A 280 -6.55 -42.92 26.60
N SER A 281 -5.46 -43.06 27.34
CA SER A 281 -4.95 -42.00 28.23
C SER A 281 -4.58 -40.74 27.44
N LEU A 282 -3.93 -40.89 26.28
CA LEU A 282 -3.57 -39.77 25.41
C LEU A 282 -4.82 -39.08 24.85
N ILE A 283 -5.82 -39.86 24.43
CA ILE A 283 -7.11 -39.34 23.94
C ILE A 283 -7.82 -38.55 25.05
N GLU A 284 -7.86 -39.05 26.29
CA GLU A 284 -8.45 -38.33 27.42
C GLU A 284 -7.70 -37.02 27.73
N ASP A 285 -6.37 -37.05 27.74
CA ASP A 285 -5.54 -35.85 27.97
C ASP A 285 -5.69 -34.80 26.87
N LEU A 286 -5.98 -35.22 25.64
CA LEU A 286 -6.15 -34.35 24.48
C LEU A 286 -7.59 -33.86 24.29
N LYS A 287 -8.59 -34.55 24.85
CA LYS A 287 -10.02 -34.28 24.64
C LYS A 287 -10.43 -32.85 24.99
N ASP A 288 -9.87 -32.29 26.05
CA ASP A 288 -10.17 -30.94 26.51
C ASP A 288 -9.43 -29.86 25.69
N HIS A 289 -8.27 -30.20 25.12
CA HIS A 289 -7.42 -29.29 24.33
C HIS A 289 -7.95 -29.04 22.92
N PHE A 290 -8.68 -30.01 22.36
CA PHE A 290 -9.34 -29.89 21.06
C PHE A 290 -10.76 -29.31 21.14
N SER A 291 -11.25 -28.93 22.32
CA SER A 291 -12.50 -28.18 22.42
C SER A 291 -12.32 -26.83 21.72
N GLN A 292 -13.19 -26.52 20.74
CA GLN A 292 -13.12 -25.39 19.80
C GLN A 292 -13.23 -23.99 20.45
N LYS A 293 -12.93 -23.83 21.74
CA LYS A 293 -13.10 -22.56 22.45
C LYS A 293 -11.86 -21.67 22.28
N ASP A 294 -12.00 -20.86 21.22
CA ASP A 294 -11.35 -19.60 20.87
C ASP A 294 -9.90 -19.70 20.33
N ASP A 295 -9.78 -19.73 19.00
CA ASP A 295 -8.50 -19.52 18.27
C ASP A 295 -7.79 -18.23 18.74
N SER A 296 -8.58 -17.25 19.18
CA SER A 296 -8.11 -16.01 19.79
C SER A 296 -7.32 -16.26 21.08
N ILE A 297 -7.75 -17.20 21.93
CA ILE A 297 -7.05 -17.56 23.17
C ILE A 297 -5.78 -18.37 22.85
N LYS A 298 -5.83 -19.28 21.87
CA LYS A 298 -4.63 -20.01 21.43
C LYS A 298 -3.56 -19.07 20.90
N LEU A 299 -3.97 -18.08 20.10
CA LEU A 299 -3.06 -17.06 19.59
C LEU A 299 -2.46 -16.22 20.72
N GLU A 300 -3.27 -15.86 21.73
CA GLU A 300 -2.78 -15.16 22.91
C GLU A 300 -1.70 -15.96 23.63
N LYS A 301 -1.98 -17.23 23.97
CA LYS A 301 -0.99 -18.13 24.61
C LYS A 301 0.27 -18.29 23.78
N THR A 302 0.12 -18.49 22.48
CA THR A 302 1.26 -18.64 21.55
C THR A 302 2.18 -17.43 21.61
N ILE A 303 1.62 -16.21 21.66
CA ILE A 303 2.41 -14.99 21.78
C ILE A 303 3.02 -14.89 23.19
N THR A 304 2.22 -14.99 24.25
CA THR A 304 2.68 -14.73 25.63
C THR A 304 3.67 -15.77 26.16
N GLU A 305 3.70 -16.99 25.60
CA GLU A 305 4.68 -18.01 26.00
C GLU A 305 5.98 -17.98 25.19
N ASN A 306 5.97 -17.37 23.99
CA ASN A 306 7.13 -17.32 23.09
C ASN A 306 7.75 -15.92 22.99
N LEU A 307 7.20 -14.93 23.69
CA LEU A 307 7.63 -13.54 23.59
C LEU A 307 7.50 -12.86 24.94
N SER A 308 8.50 -12.04 25.29
CA SER A 308 8.44 -11.11 26.40
C SER A 308 8.16 -9.68 25.91
N ILE A 309 7.67 -8.80 26.78
CA ILE A 309 7.43 -7.40 26.41
C ILE A 309 8.72 -6.68 25.96
N GLU A 310 9.89 -7.12 26.46
CA GLU A 310 11.20 -6.59 26.06
C GLU A 310 11.51 -6.82 24.58
N ASP A 311 11.02 -7.92 24.00
CA ASP A 311 11.29 -8.28 22.61
C ASP A 311 10.65 -7.31 21.59
N VAL A 312 9.63 -6.54 22.01
CA VAL A 312 8.91 -5.56 21.19
C VAL A 312 9.11 -4.11 21.66
N ARG A 313 9.93 -3.91 22.71
CA ARG A 313 10.16 -2.58 23.32
C ARG A 313 10.67 -1.58 22.28
N ASN A 314 11.63 -1.98 21.45
CA ASN A 314 12.22 -1.11 20.43
C ASN A 314 11.18 -0.63 19.41
N GLU A 315 10.31 -1.52 18.94
CA GLU A 315 9.26 -1.20 18.00
C GLU A 315 8.27 -0.17 18.56
N LEU A 316 7.95 -0.26 19.87
CA LEU A 316 7.12 0.69 20.58
C LEU A 316 7.83 2.03 20.83
N GLU A 317 9.09 2.00 21.23
CA GLU A 317 9.88 3.19 21.58
C GLU A 317 10.16 4.08 20.37
N VAL A 318 10.60 3.48 19.27
CA VAL A 318 10.91 4.19 18.02
C VAL A 318 9.71 4.96 17.46
N ASN A 319 8.49 4.49 17.74
CA ASN A 319 7.23 5.12 17.33
C ASN A 319 6.34 5.48 18.54
N LYS A 320 6.94 5.88 19.67
CA LYS A 320 6.24 6.15 20.94
C LYS A 320 5.06 7.13 20.80
N GLU A 321 5.25 8.22 20.06
CA GLU A 321 4.20 9.24 19.85
C GLU A 321 2.96 8.63 19.20
N PHE A 322 3.15 7.74 18.22
CA PHE A 322 2.06 7.06 17.52
C PHE A 322 1.31 6.11 18.46
N PHE A 323 2.01 5.30 19.25
CA PHE A 323 1.38 4.33 20.16
C PHE A 323 0.78 4.95 21.42
N SER A 324 1.00 6.24 21.65
CA SER A 324 0.42 7.00 22.77
C SER A 324 -0.97 7.61 22.44
N GLN A 325 -1.45 7.41 21.22
CA GLN A 325 -2.71 7.98 20.73
C GLN A 325 -3.69 6.88 20.31
N ASP A 326 -4.98 7.12 20.57
CA ASP A 326 -6.03 6.28 20.01
C ASP A 326 -6.10 6.50 18.50
N LEU A 327 -6.32 5.43 17.75
CA LEU A 327 -6.33 5.47 16.30
C LEU A 327 -7.73 5.27 15.76
N GLU A 328 -8.14 6.12 14.84
CA GLU A 328 -9.37 5.95 14.07
C GLU A 328 -9.04 5.82 12.58
N PHE A 329 -9.37 4.68 11.97
CA PHE A 329 -9.21 4.44 10.55
C PHE A 329 -10.38 5.00 9.74
N GLU A 330 -10.11 5.40 8.49
CA GLU A 330 -11.20 5.71 7.55
C GLU A 330 -12.01 4.43 7.29
N GLY A 331 -13.30 4.48 7.60
CA GLY A 331 -14.18 3.32 7.67
C GLY A 331 -14.58 2.89 9.09
N GLY A 332 -14.12 3.61 10.12
CA GLY A 332 -14.71 3.62 11.47
C GLY A 332 -14.08 2.67 12.49
N LEU A 333 -13.05 1.90 12.12
CA LEU A 333 -12.30 1.10 13.09
C LEU A 333 -11.54 1.99 14.06
N LYS A 334 -11.79 1.83 15.37
CA LYS A 334 -11.06 2.50 16.45
C LYS A 334 -10.18 1.50 17.19
N ILE A 335 -8.90 1.81 17.34
CA ILE A 335 -7.90 1.01 18.05
C ILE A 335 -7.39 1.80 19.24
N ASP A 336 -7.38 1.17 20.41
CA ASP A 336 -6.98 1.80 21.65
C ASP A 336 -5.45 2.00 21.66
N ARG A 337 -4.98 3.11 22.24
CA ARG A 337 -3.55 3.35 22.46
C ARG A 337 -2.92 2.25 23.32
N ILE A 338 -1.63 1.98 23.08
CA ILE A 338 -0.85 1.00 23.86
C ILE A 338 -0.16 1.71 25.03
N LEU A 339 0.38 2.91 24.80
CA LEU A 339 1.21 3.62 25.77
C LEU A 339 0.39 4.68 26.50
N ASN A 340 0.43 4.66 27.83
CA ASN A 340 -0.27 5.61 28.70
C ASN A 340 0.73 6.45 29.52
N GLY A 341 0.87 7.73 29.17
CA GLY A 341 1.69 8.70 29.91
C GLY A 341 3.14 8.82 29.43
N GLU A 342 3.90 9.76 30.01
CA GLU A 342 5.25 10.12 29.55
C GLU A 342 6.29 9.01 29.77
N ASN A 343 6.17 8.23 30.86
CA ASN A 343 7.09 7.13 31.18
C ASN A 343 6.55 5.74 30.78
N ALA A 344 5.61 5.68 29.84
CA ALA A 344 4.93 4.44 29.47
C ALA A 344 5.87 3.31 29.03
N ILE A 345 6.98 3.63 28.35
CA ILE A 345 7.98 2.65 27.90
C ILE A 345 8.71 1.99 29.08
N GLU A 346 8.99 2.74 30.15
CA GLU A 346 9.65 2.22 31.35
C GLU A 346 8.73 1.33 32.20
N HIS A 347 7.42 1.47 32.00
CA HIS A 347 6.38 0.78 32.78
C HIS A 347 5.62 -0.27 31.98
N LEU A 348 6.15 -0.70 30.84
CA LEU A 348 5.60 -1.79 30.03
C LEU A 348 5.53 -3.09 30.85
N LYS A 349 4.43 -3.83 30.69
CA LYS A 349 4.16 -5.09 31.39
C LYS A 349 3.75 -6.17 30.39
N GLU A 350 3.89 -7.43 30.80
CA GLU A 350 3.43 -8.57 29.99
C GLU A 350 1.93 -8.50 29.63
N ALA A 351 1.11 -7.87 30.47
CA ALA A 351 -0.31 -7.62 30.16
C ALA A 351 -0.51 -6.73 28.91
N ASP A 352 0.46 -5.91 28.54
CA ASP A 352 0.39 -5.07 27.34
C ASP A 352 0.51 -5.91 26.06
N LEU A 353 1.10 -7.11 26.10
CA LEU A 353 1.10 -8.04 24.97
C LEU A 353 -0.31 -8.48 24.59
N VAL A 354 -1.19 -8.65 25.58
CA VAL A 354 -2.60 -9.01 25.36
C VAL A 354 -3.32 -7.88 24.60
N LEU A 355 -3.04 -6.63 24.97
CA LEU A 355 -3.59 -5.46 24.27
C LEU A 355 -3.03 -5.34 22.84
N ILE A 356 -1.72 -5.52 22.66
CA ILE A 356 -1.06 -5.50 21.35
C ILE A 356 -1.69 -6.56 20.43
N LYS A 357 -1.81 -7.80 20.93
CA LYS A 357 -2.45 -8.91 20.23
C LYS A 357 -3.87 -8.56 19.83
N LYS A 358 -4.69 -8.05 20.76
CA LYS A 358 -6.08 -7.63 20.49
C LYS A 358 -6.14 -6.57 19.38
N ASN A 359 -5.26 -5.58 19.42
CA ASN A 359 -5.21 -4.52 18.41
C ASN A 359 -4.82 -5.08 17.02
N ILE A 360 -3.80 -5.94 16.97
CA ILE A 360 -3.36 -6.61 15.73
C ILE A 360 -4.46 -7.49 15.14
N GLU A 361 -5.15 -8.28 15.97
CA GLU A 361 -6.28 -9.14 15.56
C GLU A 361 -7.45 -8.31 15.00
N ARG A 362 -7.81 -7.19 15.64
CA ARG A 362 -8.84 -6.27 15.14
C ARG A 362 -8.47 -5.67 13.79
N ILE A 363 -7.22 -5.22 13.63
CA ILE A 363 -6.73 -4.72 12.34
C ILE A 363 -6.82 -5.83 11.28
N ARG A 364 -6.32 -7.04 11.58
CA ARG A 364 -6.36 -8.17 10.65
C ARG A 364 -7.79 -8.54 10.25
N ASN A 365 -8.71 -8.64 11.19
CA ASN A 365 -10.09 -9.04 10.92
C ASN A 365 -10.76 -8.08 9.94
N VAL A 366 -10.52 -6.79 10.08
CA VAL A 366 -11.08 -5.78 9.18
C VAL A 366 -10.34 -5.70 7.83
N LEU A 367 -9.07 -6.10 7.77
CA LEU A 367 -8.33 -6.22 6.51
C LEU A 367 -8.78 -7.42 5.66
N VAL A 368 -9.14 -8.54 6.31
CA VAL A 368 -9.57 -9.78 5.64
C VAL A 368 -11.07 -9.77 5.35
N HIS A 369 -11.88 -9.29 6.30
CA HIS A 369 -13.32 -9.23 6.16
C HIS A 369 -13.75 -7.80 5.82
N LEU A 370 -14.24 -7.61 4.59
CA LEU A 370 -14.78 -6.31 4.12
C LEU A 370 -15.92 -5.77 5.00
N ARG A 371 -16.47 -6.58 5.91
CA ARG A 371 -17.29 -6.18 7.05
C ARG A 371 -17.06 -7.15 8.19
N GLU A 372 -16.69 -6.64 9.36
CA GLU A 372 -16.75 -7.44 10.59
C GLU A 372 -18.23 -7.59 10.98
N SER A 373 -18.71 -8.83 11.10
CA SER A 373 -20.14 -9.17 11.22
C SER A 373 -20.85 -8.54 12.42
N ARG A 374 -20.09 -8.01 13.39
CA ARG A 374 -20.60 -7.38 14.61
C ARG A 374 -20.49 -5.85 14.63
N GLU A 375 -19.63 -5.22 13.83
CA GLU A 375 -19.31 -3.79 13.99
C GLU A 375 -19.55 -2.91 12.75
N ASN A 376 -19.85 -3.43 11.55
CA ASN A 376 -20.00 -2.61 10.32
C ASN A 376 -18.80 -1.67 10.03
N LYS A 377 -17.63 -1.93 10.64
CA LYS A 377 -16.41 -1.15 10.47
C LYS A 377 -15.53 -1.75 9.39
N VAL A 378 -14.83 -0.87 8.66
CA VAL A 378 -13.89 -1.23 7.59
C VAL A 378 -12.62 -0.40 7.68
N ILE A 379 -11.53 -0.87 7.08
CA ILE A 379 -10.34 -0.05 6.80
C ILE A 379 -10.29 0.19 5.31
N LEU A 380 -10.75 1.37 4.87
CA LEU A 380 -10.77 1.73 3.45
C LEU A 380 -9.35 1.66 2.85
N PRO A 381 -9.19 1.24 1.57
CA PRO A 381 -7.92 1.13 0.84
C PRO A 381 -7.28 2.47 0.47
N THR A 382 -7.04 3.31 1.47
CA THR A 382 -6.44 4.64 1.32
C THR A 382 -4.99 4.66 1.82
N GLN A 383 -4.21 5.61 1.31
CA GLN A 383 -2.81 5.79 1.72
C GLN A 383 -2.70 6.22 3.19
N ARG A 384 -3.66 7.01 3.68
CA ARG A 384 -3.72 7.40 5.09
C ARG A 384 -3.84 6.19 6.01
N ASN A 385 -4.75 5.27 5.67
CA ASN A 385 -4.89 4.02 6.42
C ASN A 385 -3.66 3.12 6.26
N ASN A 386 -3.05 3.06 5.07
CA ASN A 386 -1.80 2.34 4.86
C ASN A 386 -0.68 2.86 5.77
N ASN A 387 -0.54 4.17 5.89
CA ASN A 387 0.43 4.80 6.78
C ASN A 387 0.15 4.42 8.24
N LYS A 388 -1.11 4.49 8.70
CA LYS A 388 -1.50 4.06 10.06
C LYS A 388 -1.24 2.58 10.36
N ILE A 389 -1.21 1.72 9.33
CA ILE A 389 -0.86 0.29 9.50
C ILE A 389 0.64 0.11 9.70
N LEU A 390 1.51 1.01 9.21
CA LEU A 390 2.96 0.80 9.19
C LEU A 390 3.57 0.54 10.58
N PRO A 391 3.30 1.32 11.65
CA PRO A 391 3.89 1.02 12.95
C PRO A 391 3.42 -0.33 13.50
N TYR A 392 2.15 -0.68 13.30
CA TYR A 392 1.62 -2.01 13.68
C TYR A 392 2.19 -3.14 12.81
N LEU A 393 2.55 -2.88 11.55
CA LEU A 393 3.24 -3.83 10.69
C LEU A 393 4.63 -4.17 11.26
N TYR A 394 5.36 -3.19 11.80
CA TYR A 394 6.65 -3.44 12.44
C TYR A 394 6.50 -4.27 13.72
N LEU A 395 5.47 -3.99 14.54
CA LEU A 395 5.16 -4.78 15.72
C LEU A 395 4.82 -6.24 15.38
N ILE A 396 3.85 -6.48 14.50
CA ILE A 396 3.45 -7.85 14.16
C ILE A 396 4.59 -8.63 13.52
N ARG A 397 5.43 -7.97 12.72
CA ARG A 397 6.63 -8.58 12.15
C ARG A 397 7.58 -9.07 13.25
N ARG A 398 7.91 -8.22 14.23
CA ARG A 398 8.78 -8.59 15.36
C ARG A 398 8.21 -9.77 16.14
N ILE A 399 6.90 -9.71 16.43
CA ILE A 399 6.21 -10.78 17.16
C ILE A 399 6.28 -12.09 16.37
N ALA A 400 5.98 -12.06 15.07
CA ALA A 400 6.08 -13.22 14.20
C ALA A 400 7.50 -13.79 14.15
N GLU A 401 8.52 -12.95 13.98
CA GLU A 401 9.93 -13.38 13.95
C GLU A 401 10.32 -14.11 15.25
N LYS A 402 9.94 -13.55 16.40
CA LYS A 402 10.25 -14.13 17.72
C LYS A 402 9.47 -15.42 18.00
N VAL A 403 8.18 -15.43 17.70
CA VAL A 403 7.34 -16.63 17.80
C VAL A 403 7.93 -17.73 16.93
N ALA A 404 8.29 -17.47 15.67
CA ALA A 404 8.87 -18.49 14.80
C ALA A 404 10.20 -19.05 15.32
N ILE A 405 11.07 -18.19 15.87
CA ILE A 405 12.37 -18.62 16.44
C ILE A 405 12.16 -19.52 17.67
N ASN A 406 11.22 -19.16 18.55
CA ASN A 406 11.01 -19.82 19.84
C ASN A 406 10.02 -20.99 19.79
N PHE A 407 9.15 -21.03 18.76
CA PHE A 407 8.23 -22.12 18.48
C PHE A 407 8.94 -23.40 18.01
N SER A 408 10.19 -23.27 17.54
CA SER A 408 10.99 -24.30 16.89
C SER A 408 11.58 -25.33 17.85
#